data_AF-A0A6B3SMA8-F1
#
_entry.id   AF-A0A6B3SMA8-F1
#
_cell.length_a   1.000
_cell.length_b   1.000
_cell.length_c   1.000
_cell.angle_alpha   90.00
_cell.angle_beta   90.00
_cell.angle_gamma   90.00
#
_symmetry.space_group_name_H-M   'P 1'
#
loop_
_entity.id
_entity.type
_entity.pdbx_description
1 polymer ?
#
loop_
_entity_poly.entity_id
_entity_poly.type
_entity_poly.pdbx_seq_one_letter_code
_entity_poly.pdbx_strand_id
1 'polypeptide(L)'
;MGLSALNRKIIYGADGTTIGEVDIYDASGRNLVEADHYEQGRLQGTTKYLADGRTVSEIGRYTYADGLLTTITRWFPASKTIMTTLLDAGGQTRETDVAQYDASARLSEVRKSTGGGLLFEVDRYSEGKLAAVTSYLSSGDVSSVAKYASDGVTISEVDSFQYIAVSGHLASVSKADATGKVFEIDYYDDAGHMAGVARSATIPAPAGSPPPVPSRPQVGPPALPPTASLPAPAWSKDWGFGQADLLKALGAVLGRTIADQAAPASIQGQWALDAMHVDDAWQAGYAGRGVIIADIDTGIDMHNASLTRNLSRDSWNFIDHSANVQDDNGHGTFTASEMIAANDGRGVVGAAYDAKLMVLKAMDARGHGATADLVAAIDHAVAHGANVINLSIGSATAQSEMEAALRNASSHGVIVCISVGNTGGDSPEYPAHYAQSIPNCIAVGADQPSVAGTGAVQSSFSAKAGTALAYPYVVAPGMPVKGYGLDGTAQNWWGTSMASPLVAAEAAILLSAQPSLPVDQLVQDIVHGTVALVGVAPATSHG
;
A
#
# COMPACT_ATOMS: atom_id res chain seq x y z
N MET A 1 -1.27 59.29 22.12
CA MET A 1 -0.42 58.70 23.17
C MET A 1 0.57 57.78 22.49
N GLY A 2 1.84 57.90 22.83
CA GLY A 2 2.98 57.52 21.98
C GLY A 2 3.10 56.02 21.68
N LEU A 3 3.50 55.73 20.44
CA LEU A 3 4.08 54.46 20.02
C LEU A 3 5.44 54.29 20.74
N SER A 4 5.42 53.74 21.94
CA SER A 4 6.61 53.22 22.61
C SER A 4 6.36 51.80 23.08
N ALA A 5 6.29 50.87 22.13
CA ALA A 5 6.42 49.46 22.42
C ALA A 5 7.60 48.93 21.60
N LEU A 6 8.79 49.16 22.14
CA LEU A 6 9.99 48.42 21.76
C LEU A 6 9.74 46.95 22.11
N ASN A 7 9.76 46.10 21.08
CA ASN A 7 10.21 44.71 21.02
C ASN A 7 10.45 44.00 22.36
N ARG A 8 9.45 43.32 22.92
CA ARG A 8 9.65 42.44 24.08
C ARG A 8 8.72 41.24 24.03
N LYS A 9 9.30 40.03 24.06
CA LYS A 9 8.58 38.78 24.33
C LYS A 9 8.44 38.60 25.83
N ILE A 10 7.22 38.70 26.34
CA ILE A 10 6.90 38.41 27.74
C ILE A 10 6.77 36.89 27.90
N ILE A 11 7.68 36.27 28.66
CA ILE A 11 7.62 34.84 28.97
C ILE A 11 6.72 34.65 30.18
N TYR A 12 5.71 33.79 30.06
CA TYR A 12 4.81 33.42 31.17
C TYR A 12 5.20 32.06 31.77
N GLY A 13 5.20 31.96 33.09
CA GLY A 13 5.30 30.71 33.84
C GLY A 13 4.01 29.91 33.78
N ALA A 14 4.07 28.65 34.23
CA ALA A 14 2.93 27.71 34.21
C ALA A 14 1.70 28.17 35.02
N ASP A 15 1.87 29.17 35.87
CA ASP A 15 0.83 29.84 36.67
C ASP A 15 0.33 31.16 36.04
N GLY A 16 0.79 31.50 34.84
CA GLY A 16 0.46 32.75 34.15
C GLY A 16 1.27 33.97 34.61
N THR A 17 2.27 33.81 35.47
CA THR A 17 3.12 34.92 35.93
C THR A 17 4.22 35.26 34.92
N THR A 18 4.55 36.54 34.77
CA THR A 18 5.65 36.96 33.87
C THR A 18 7.01 36.63 34.48
N ILE A 19 7.84 35.84 33.79
CA ILE A 19 9.15 35.37 34.24
C ILE A 19 10.34 35.85 33.40
N GLY A 20 10.12 36.59 32.30
CA GLY A 20 11.23 37.19 31.52
C GLY A 20 10.79 38.02 30.32
N GLU A 21 11.70 38.84 29.80
CA GLU A 21 11.53 39.63 28.56
C GLU A 21 12.68 39.35 27.59
N VAL A 22 12.39 39.02 26.32
CA VAL A 22 13.41 38.75 25.27
C VAL A 22 13.11 39.51 23.98
N ASP A 23 14.10 40.18 23.39
CA ASP A 23 14.01 40.81 22.08
C ASP A 23 14.15 39.75 20.97
N ILE A 24 13.32 39.79 19.91
CA ILE A 24 13.35 38.81 18.80
C ILE A 24 13.95 39.47 17.55
N TYR A 25 14.87 38.78 16.87
CA TYR A 25 15.53 39.26 15.65
C TYR A 25 15.36 38.26 14.49
N ASP A 26 15.32 38.76 13.25
CA ASP A 26 15.35 37.92 12.05
C ASP A 26 16.77 37.43 11.71
N ALA A 27 16.90 36.57 10.69
CA ALA A 27 18.18 36.01 10.24
C ALA A 27 19.20 37.05 9.73
N SER A 28 18.77 38.31 9.53
CA SER A 28 19.62 39.44 9.16
C SER A 28 19.88 40.40 10.34
N GLY A 29 19.49 40.01 11.56
CA GLY A 29 19.70 40.79 12.78
C GLY A 29 18.73 41.97 12.96
N ARG A 30 17.61 42.01 12.21
CA ARG A 30 16.60 43.08 12.34
C ARG A 30 15.56 42.69 13.36
N ASN A 31 15.14 43.65 14.18
CA ASN A 31 14.18 43.39 15.25
C ASN A 31 12.77 43.09 14.71
N LEU A 32 12.12 42.05 15.24
CA LEU A 32 10.80 41.55 14.84
C LEU A 32 9.78 41.83 15.95
N VAL A 33 8.59 42.30 15.56
CA VAL A 33 7.42 42.40 16.45
C VAL A 33 6.60 41.13 16.26
N GLU A 34 6.32 40.38 17.33
CA GLU A 34 5.55 39.12 17.30
C GLU A 34 4.23 39.28 18.05
N ALA A 35 3.13 38.78 17.48
CA ALA A 35 1.81 38.74 18.09
C ALA A 35 1.32 37.30 18.16
N ASP A 36 1.10 36.81 19.37
CA ASP A 36 0.68 35.43 19.64
C ASP A 36 -0.82 35.37 19.92
N HIS A 37 -1.47 34.33 19.40
CA HIS A 37 -2.88 34.05 19.65
C HIS A 37 -3.01 32.73 20.40
N TYR A 38 -3.62 32.77 21.59
CA TYR A 38 -3.86 31.61 22.43
C TYR A 38 -5.35 31.31 22.54
N GLU A 39 -5.70 30.03 22.55
CA GLU A 39 -7.03 29.53 22.83
C GLU A 39 -6.92 28.34 23.80
N GLN A 40 -7.71 28.36 24.88
CA GLN A 40 -7.70 27.33 25.93
C GLN A 40 -6.28 27.02 26.48
N GLY A 41 -5.44 28.05 26.60
CA GLY A 41 -4.07 27.92 27.10
C GLY A 41 -3.05 27.35 26.11
N ARG A 42 -3.43 27.13 24.84
CA ARG A 42 -2.53 26.65 23.77
C ARG A 42 -2.32 27.72 22.70
N LEU A 43 -1.11 27.78 22.15
CA LEU A 43 -0.74 28.71 21.08
C LEU A 43 -1.39 28.25 19.76
N GLN A 44 -2.31 29.03 19.20
CA GLN A 44 -3.01 28.71 17.96
C GLN A 44 -2.39 29.38 16.72
N GLY A 45 -1.74 30.52 16.92
CA GLY A 45 -1.14 31.27 15.82
C GLY A 45 -0.15 32.32 16.28
N THR A 46 0.72 32.71 15.36
CA THR A 46 1.69 33.79 15.53
C THR A 46 1.67 34.68 14.30
N THR A 47 1.89 35.98 14.48
CA THR A 47 2.14 36.91 13.36
C THR A 47 3.37 37.71 13.68
N LYS A 48 4.39 37.61 12.83
CA LYS A 48 5.63 38.38 12.97
C LYS A 48 5.64 39.52 11.96
N TYR A 49 5.99 40.71 12.40
CA TYR A 49 6.14 41.90 11.58
C TYR A 49 7.60 42.30 11.45
N LEU A 50 7.95 42.91 10.32
CA LEU A 50 9.23 43.60 10.12
C LEU A 50 9.33 44.81 11.06
N ALA A 51 10.52 45.42 11.10
CA ALA A 51 10.85 46.55 11.99
C ALA A 51 9.96 47.81 11.82
N ASP A 52 9.18 47.90 10.73
CA ASP A 52 8.19 48.97 10.54
C ASP A 52 6.89 48.77 11.35
N GLY A 53 6.73 47.61 12.01
CA GLY A 53 5.60 47.25 12.85
C GLY A 53 4.28 47.07 12.10
N ARG A 54 4.31 47.02 10.76
CA ARG A 54 3.11 46.95 9.91
C ARG A 54 3.20 45.87 8.83
N THR A 55 4.39 45.62 8.32
CA THR A 55 4.60 44.65 7.25
C THR A 55 4.76 43.25 7.85
N VAL A 56 3.88 42.34 7.48
CA VAL A 56 3.94 40.94 7.95
C VAL A 56 5.10 40.21 7.28
N SER A 57 5.96 39.62 8.10
CA SER A 57 7.10 38.79 7.70
C SER A 57 6.78 37.30 7.70
N GLU A 58 5.96 36.85 8.65
CA GLU A 58 5.57 35.45 8.82
C GLU A 58 4.21 35.36 9.52
N ILE A 59 3.36 34.43 9.11
CA ILE A 59 2.16 34.04 9.85
C ILE A 59 2.25 32.54 10.16
N GLY A 60 2.25 32.17 11.45
CA GLY A 60 2.21 30.80 11.92
C GLY A 60 0.80 30.38 12.33
N ARG A 61 0.44 29.12 12.05
CA ARG A 61 -0.74 28.42 12.58
C ARG A 61 -0.32 27.07 13.13
N TYR A 62 -0.93 26.68 14.24
CA TYR A 62 -0.57 25.52 15.02
C TYR A 62 -1.80 24.64 15.21
N THR A 63 -1.70 23.36 14.85
CA THR A 63 -2.80 22.40 14.95
C THR A 63 -2.45 21.33 15.96
N TYR A 64 -3.43 20.95 16.78
CA TYR A 64 -3.28 19.97 17.84
C TYR A 64 -4.25 18.80 17.65
N ALA A 65 -3.81 17.59 17.97
CA ALA A 65 -4.65 16.40 18.11
C ALA A 65 -4.32 15.72 19.44
N ASP A 66 -5.35 15.29 20.19
CA ASP A 66 -5.21 14.69 21.53
C ASP A 66 -4.33 15.49 22.50
N GLY A 67 -4.32 16.80 22.33
CA GLY A 67 -3.54 17.74 23.14
C GLY A 67 -2.07 17.88 22.75
N LEU A 68 -1.59 17.12 21.76
CA LEU A 68 -0.25 17.22 21.19
C LEU A 68 -0.25 18.09 19.93
N LEU A 69 0.83 18.86 19.71
CA LEU A 69 1.01 19.67 18.50
C LEU A 69 1.38 18.75 17.34
N THR A 70 0.57 18.72 16.29
CA THR A 70 0.74 17.80 15.15
C THR A 70 1.16 18.50 13.86
N THR A 71 0.82 19.79 13.71
CA THR A 71 1.14 20.52 12.48
C THR A 71 1.47 21.97 12.77
N ILE A 72 2.50 22.47 12.10
CA ILE A 72 2.86 23.89 12.09
C ILE A 72 2.83 24.36 10.64
N THR A 73 1.93 25.30 10.30
CA THR A 73 1.89 25.94 8.99
C THR A 73 2.40 27.37 9.09
N ARG A 74 3.40 27.73 8.30
CA ARG A 74 3.99 29.07 8.25
C ARG A 74 3.83 29.66 6.85
N TRP A 75 3.26 30.85 6.76
CA TRP A 75 3.18 31.62 5.52
C TRP A 75 4.20 32.76 5.54
N PHE A 76 5.00 32.85 4.48
CA PHE A 76 6.00 33.89 4.26
C PHE A 76 5.56 34.78 3.07
N PRO A 77 4.97 35.96 3.33
CA PRO A 77 4.41 36.80 2.27
C PRO A 77 5.44 37.27 1.24
N ALA A 78 6.66 37.60 1.68
CA ALA A 78 7.72 38.15 0.82
C ALA A 78 8.21 37.16 -0.24
N SER A 79 8.37 35.88 0.13
CA SER A 79 8.78 34.81 -0.78
C SER A 79 7.62 34.06 -1.42
N LYS A 80 6.38 34.40 -1.03
CA LYS A 80 5.14 33.71 -1.43
C LYS A 80 5.23 32.21 -1.19
N THR A 81 5.66 31.84 0.02
CA THR A 81 5.90 30.45 0.40
C THR A 81 5.00 30.07 1.56
N ILE A 82 4.46 28.85 1.52
CA ILE A 82 3.84 28.21 2.67
C ILE A 82 4.70 27.00 3.03
N MET A 83 5.12 26.93 4.29
CA MET A 83 5.84 25.79 4.85
C MET A 83 4.93 25.07 5.83
N THR A 84 4.70 23.78 5.63
CA THR A 84 3.93 22.93 6.53
C THR A 84 4.87 21.89 7.13
N THR A 85 4.98 21.88 8.45
CA THR A 85 5.78 20.89 9.19
C THR A 85 4.84 19.96 9.93
N LEU A 86 4.96 18.67 9.66
CA LEU A 86 4.24 17.61 10.37
C LEU A 86 5.11 17.07 11.50
N LEU A 87 4.52 16.89 12.68
CA LEU A 87 5.19 16.41 13.88
C LEU A 87 4.69 15.03 14.30
N ASP A 88 5.58 14.20 14.85
CA ASP A 88 5.22 12.94 15.48
C ASP A 88 4.71 13.13 16.94
N ALA A 89 4.32 12.04 17.60
CA ALA A 89 3.84 12.08 18.98
C ALA A 89 4.90 12.54 20.00
N GLY A 90 6.19 12.47 19.64
CA GLY A 90 7.31 13.00 20.43
C GLY A 90 7.62 14.47 20.14
N GLY A 91 6.90 15.12 19.22
CA GLY A 91 7.11 16.49 18.78
C GLY A 91 8.32 16.65 17.84
N GLN A 92 8.88 15.57 17.30
CA GLN A 92 9.93 15.65 16.28
C GLN A 92 9.31 15.87 14.91
N THR A 93 10.08 16.51 14.02
CA THR A 93 9.62 16.70 12.63
C THR A 93 9.60 15.36 11.92
N ARG A 94 8.45 15.00 11.36
CA ARG A 94 8.29 13.85 10.46
C ARG A 94 8.55 14.26 9.02
N GLU A 95 7.98 15.39 8.62
CA GLU A 95 7.97 15.86 7.23
C GLU A 95 7.84 17.39 7.19
N THR A 96 8.42 18.00 6.16
CA THR A 96 8.25 19.42 5.84
C THR A 96 7.96 19.60 4.36
N ASP A 97 6.83 20.23 4.09
CA ASP A 97 6.36 20.61 2.76
C ASP A 97 6.54 22.11 2.55
N VAL A 98 7.20 22.49 1.47
CA VAL A 98 7.41 23.89 1.10
C VAL A 98 6.72 24.16 -0.22
N ALA A 99 5.53 24.78 -0.15
CA ALA A 99 4.74 25.21 -1.29
C ALA A 99 5.12 26.63 -1.72
N GLN A 100 5.48 26.81 -2.99
CA GLN A 100 5.86 28.09 -3.58
C GLN A 100 4.83 28.55 -4.61
N TYR A 101 4.46 29.83 -4.54
CA TYR A 101 3.47 30.43 -5.43
C TYR A 101 4.09 31.46 -6.37
N ASP A 102 3.57 31.52 -7.60
CA ASP A 102 4.06 32.41 -8.64
C ASP A 102 3.61 33.88 -8.47
N ALA A 103 3.95 34.72 -9.45
CA ALA A 103 3.55 36.12 -9.49
C ALA A 103 2.02 36.31 -9.39
N SER A 104 1.25 35.37 -9.93
CA SER A 104 -0.21 35.36 -10.02
C SER A 104 -0.89 34.61 -8.87
N ALA A 105 -0.14 34.25 -7.82
CA ALA A 105 -0.61 33.48 -6.67
C ALA A 105 -1.13 32.08 -7.03
N ARG A 106 -0.61 31.47 -8.10
CA ARG A 106 -0.86 30.06 -8.43
C ARG A 106 0.27 29.21 -7.85
N LEU A 107 -0.08 28.01 -7.38
CA LEU A 107 0.92 27.05 -6.93
C LEU A 107 1.85 26.71 -8.10
N SER A 108 3.16 26.72 -7.84
CA SER A 108 4.20 26.51 -8.84
C SER A 108 5.10 25.33 -8.51
N GLU A 109 5.39 25.11 -7.22
CA GLU A 109 6.21 24.00 -6.76
C GLU A 109 5.82 23.61 -5.34
N VAL A 110 5.90 22.33 -4.99
CA VAL A 110 5.90 21.83 -3.61
C VAL A 110 7.10 20.93 -3.44
N ARG A 111 7.97 21.24 -2.47
CA ARG A 111 9.11 20.38 -2.09
C ARG A 111 8.81 19.67 -0.79
N LYS A 112 8.94 18.35 -0.76
CA LYS A 112 8.66 17.52 0.42
C LYS A 112 9.95 16.90 0.93
N SER A 113 10.16 17.02 2.23
CA SER A 113 11.41 16.60 2.88
C SER A 113 11.12 15.90 4.20
N THR A 114 11.95 14.93 4.55
CA THR A 114 11.85 14.21 5.83
C THR A 114 12.22 15.12 7.01
N GLY A 115 11.99 14.64 8.23
CA GLY A 115 12.47 15.28 9.46
C GLY A 115 13.97 15.57 9.50
N GLY A 116 14.78 14.79 8.78
CA GLY A 116 16.22 14.99 8.62
C GLY A 116 16.60 16.01 7.54
N GLY A 117 15.62 16.61 6.85
CA GLY A 117 15.84 17.55 5.76
C GLY A 117 16.17 16.89 4.41
N LEU A 118 16.05 15.56 4.29
CA LEU A 118 16.25 14.86 3.03
C LEU A 118 15.05 15.12 2.12
N LEU A 119 15.31 15.71 0.96
CA LEU A 119 14.31 15.90 -0.09
C LEU A 119 13.95 14.54 -0.69
N PHE A 120 12.66 14.19 -0.73
CA PHE A 120 12.20 12.93 -1.32
C PHE A 120 11.22 13.13 -2.48
N GLU A 121 10.57 14.30 -2.58
CA GLU A 121 9.65 14.61 -3.67
C GLU A 121 9.61 16.10 -4.01
N VAL A 122 9.46 16.41 -5.31
CA VAL A 122 9.19 17.75 -5.82
C VAL A 122 8.04 17.71 -6.83
N ASP A 123 6.93 18.34 -6.47
CA ASP A 123 5.77 18.53 -7.33
C ASP A 123 5.90 19.87 -8.06
N ARG A 124 5.89 19.88 -9.39
CA ARG A 124 5.93 21.10 -10.21
C ARG A 124 4.59 21.34 -10.87
N TYR A 125 4.17 22.59 -10.90
CA TYR A 125 2.87 23.00 -11.41
C TYR A 125 3.04 24.00 -12.55
N SER A 126 2.19 23.86 -13.58
CA SER A 126 2.06 24.81 -14.68
C SER A 126 0.63 25.35 -14.69
N GLU A 127 0.50 26.68 -14.66
CA GLU A 127 -0.81 27.37 -14.57
C GLU A 127 -1.69 26.90 -13.39
N GLY A 128 -1.08 26.42 -12.30
CA GLY A 128 -1.78 25.90 -11.13
C GLY A 128 -2.23 24.44 -11.23
N LYS A 129 -1.84 23.73 -12.29
CA LYS A 129 -2.09 22.29 -12.47
C LYS A 129 -0.79 21.51 -12.36
N LEU A 130 -0.85 20.30 -11.80
CA LEU A 130 0.33 19.45 -11.65
C LEU A 130 0.91 19.13 -13.04
N ALA A 131 2.21 19.37 -13.22
CA ALA A 131 2.90 19.20 -14.50
C ALA A 131 3.97 18.11 -14.41
N ALA A 132 4.63 17.97 -13.26
CA ALA A 132 5.54 16.86 -13.02
C ALA A 132 5.68 16.55 -11.53
N VAL A 133 5.97 15.30 -11.20
CA VAL A 133 6.40 14.86 -9.88
C VAL A 133 7.78 14.24 -10.03
N THR A 134 8.76 14.74 -9.28
CA THR A 134 10.12 14.19 -9.24
C THR A 134 10.35 13.55 -7.88
N SER A 135 10.63 12.25 -7.86
CA SER A 135 10.97 11.52 -6.63
C SER A 135 12.48 11.35 -6.51
N TYR A 136 12.99 11.30 -5.28
CA TYR A 136 14.42 11.22 -4.98
C TYR A 136 14.73 10.04 -4.07
N LEU A 137 15.91 9.44 -4.29
CA LEU A 137 16.52 8.46 -3.39
C LEU A 137 17.06 9.16 -2.14
N SER A 138 17.34 8.39 -1.10
CA SER A 138 17.99 8.90 0.13
C SER A 138 19.39 9.46 -0.13
N SER A 139 20.04 9.09 -1.25
CA SER A 139 21.29 9.69 -1.72
C SER A 139 21.13 11.12 -2.25
N GLY A 140 19.90 11.57 -2.51
CA GLY A 140 19.58 12.84 -3.15
C GLY A 140 19.51 12.76 -4.68
N ASP A 141 19.74 11.59 -5.26
CA ASP A 141 19.62 11.35 -6.69
C ASP A 141 18.15 11.18 -7.10
N VAL A 142 17.79 11.59 -8.31
CA VAL A 142 16.42 11.43 -8.82
C VAL A 142 16.13 9.96 -9.05
N SER A 143 15.04 9.41 -8.50
CA SER A 143 14.60 8.04 -8.78
C SER A 143 13.64 7.97 -9.97
N SER A 144 12.72 8.92 -10.05
CA SER A 144 11.72 8.98 -11.12
C SER A 144 11.21 10.39 -11.40
N VAL A 145 10.69 10.59 -12.62
CA VAL A 145 9.94 11.78 -13.01
C VAL A 145 8.66 11.38 -13.72
N ALA A 146 7.51 11.60 -13.09
CA ALA A 146 6.20 11.48 -13.74
C ALA A 146 5.80 12.84 -14.35
N LYS A 147 5.47 12.86 -15.65
CA LYS A 147 5.03 14.07 -16.37
C LYS A 147 3.53 14.00 -16.62
N TYR A 148 2.83 15.09 -16.38
CA TYR A 148 1.38 15.18 -16.50
C TYR A 148 0.97 15.98 -17.73
N ALA A 149 -0.16 15.58 -18.32
CA ALA A 149 -0.81 16.32 -19.39
C ALA A 149 -1.37 17.67 -18.88
N SER A 150 -1.81 18.53 -19.79
CA SER A 150 -2.34 19.86 -19.45
C SER A 150 -3.62 19.85 -18.60
N ASP A 151 -4.24 18.69 -18.40
CA ASP A 151 -5.36 18.52 -17.46
C ASP A 151 -4.90 18.50 -15.99
N GLY A 152 -3.61 18.22 -15.74
CA GLY A 152 -3.02 18.11 -14.41
C GLY A 152 -3.32 16.80 -13.69
N VAL A 153 -3.85 15.81 -14.41
CA VAL A 153 -4.35 14.55 -13.84
C VAL A 153 -3.80 13.35 -14.62
N THR A 154 -3.82 13.42 -15.95
CA THR A 154 -3.38 12.31 -16.80
C THR A 154 -1.87 12.28 -16.86
N ILE A 155 -1.26 11.19 -16.41
CA ILE A 155 0.17 10.94 -16.64
C ILE A 155 0.39 10.74 -18.13
N SER A 156 1.38 11.42 -18.68
CA SER A 156 1.77 11.34 -20.09
C SER A 156 3.02 10.47 -20.28
N GLU A 157 3.93 10.49 -19.30
CA GLU A 157 5.23 9.82 -19.37
C GLU A 157 5.75 9.60 -17.94
N VAL A 158 6.45 8.49 -17.71
CA VAL A 158 7.17 8.21 -16.47
C VAL A 158 8.60 7.83 -16.84
N ASP A 159 9.55 8.64 -16.36
CA ASP A 159 10.98 8.37 -16.52
C ASP A 159 11.51 7.75 -15.23
N SER A 160 12.26 6.66 -15.33
CA SER A 160 12.97 6.04 -14.20
C SER A 160 14.49 6.11 -14.38
N PHE A 161 15.20 6.36 -13.29
CA PHE A 161 16.64 6.65 -13.30
C PHE A 161 17.37 5.58 -12.49
N GLN A 162 18.43 5.02 -13.07
CA GLN A 162 19.28 4.01 -12.44
C GLN A 162 20.71 4.53 -12.37
N TYR A 163 21.43 4.21 -11.29
CA TYR A 163 22.78 4.72 -11.03
C TYR A 163 23.78 3.57 -10.84
N ILE A 164 25.03 3.84 -11.23
CA ILE A 164 26.13 2.90 -11.10
C ILE A 164 26.59 2.93 -9.64
N ALA A 165 26.44 1.81 -8.93
CA ALA A 165 26.62 1.73 -7.48
C ALA A 165 28.01 2.18 -6.97
N VAL A 166 29.05 2.08 -7.81
CA VAL A 166 30.43 2.41 -7.41
C VAL A 166 30.78 3.89 -7.62
N SER A 167 30.28 4.50 -8.69
CA SER A 167 30.58 5.89 -9.06
C SER A 167 29.47 6.87 -8.69
N GLY A 168 28.25 6.39 -8.46
CA GLY A 168 27.05 7.22 -8.29
C GLY A 168 26.60 7.91 -9.59
N HIS A 169 27.25 7.63 -10.72
CA HIS A 169 26.88 8.22 -11.99
C HIS A 169 25.60 7.57 -12.54
N LEU A 170 24.84 8.34 -13.32
CA LEU A 170 23.67 7.84 -14.01
C LEU A 170 24.08 6.68 -14.92
N ALA A 171 23.42 5.53 -14.80
CA ALA A 171 23.63 4.34 -15.61
C ALA A 171 22.65 4.30 -16.77
N SER A 172 21.37 4.57 -16.49
CA SER A 172 20.34 4.62 -17.51
C SER A 172 19.13 5.47 -17.10
N VAL A 173 18.40 5.93 -18.12
CA VAL A 173 17.07 6.52 -17.99
C VAL A 173 16.11 5.73 -18.86
N SER A 174 15.06 5.16 -18.27
CA SER A 174 14.02 4.47 -19.01
C SER A 174 12.78 5.36 -19.11
N LYS A 175 12.34 5.66 -20.32
CA LYS A 175 11.16 6.49 -20.60
C LYS A 175 9.99 5.58 -20.96
N ALA A 176 8.95 5.64 -20.14
CA ALA A 176 7.74 4.86 -20.31
C ALA A 176 6.53 5.76 -20.57
N ASP A 177 5.59 5.28 -21.39
CA ASP A 177 4.30 5.95 -21.53
C ASP A 177 3.44 5.75 -20.26
N ALA A 178 2.25 6.36 -20.25
CA ALA A 178 1.29 6.27 -19.15
C ALA A 178 0.86 4.83 -18.77
N THR A 179 1.13 3.83 -19.62
CA THR A 179 0.82 2.42 -19.38
C THR A 179 2.02 1.64 -18.80
N GLY A 180 3.14 2.31 -18.56
CA GLY A 180 4.39 1.69 -18.11
C GLY A 180 5.20 1.06 -19.25
N LYS A 181 4.76 1.22 -20.51
CA LYS A 181 5.49 0.67 -21.65
C LYS A 181 6.69 1.54 -21.97
N VAL A 182 7.89 1.00 -21.75
CA VAL A 182 9.15 1.65 -22.10
C VAL A 182 9.30 1.75 -23.62
N PHE A 183 9.48 2.97 -24.11
CA PHE A 183 9.69 3.25 -25.53
C PHE A 183 11.11 3.71 -25.85
N GLU A 184 11.85 4.21 -24.86
CA GLU A 184 13.24 4.64 -24.98
C GLU A 184 14.02 4.32 -23.70
N ILE A 185 15.24 3.81 -23.85
CA ILE A 185 16.22 3.71 -22.76
C ILE A 185 17.50 4.41 -23.20
N ASP A 186 17.90 5.45 -22.46
CA ASP A 186 19.17 6.14 -22.62
C ASP A 186 20.19 5.50 -21.68
N TYR A 187 21.32 5.02 -22.20
CA TYR A 187 22.42 4.43 -21.43
C TYR A 187 23.57 5.42 -21.32
N TYR A 188 24.27 5.37 -20.19
CA TYR A 188 25.39 6.25 -19.88
C TYR A 188 26.61 5.43 -19.44
N ASP A 189 27.81 5.92 -19.74
CA ASP A 189 29.06 5.31 -19.31
C ASP A 189 29.50 5.82 -17.91
N ASP A 190 30.53 5.21 -17.35
CA ASP A 190 31.12 5.60 -16.07
C ASP A 190 31.69 7.03 -16.05
N ALA A 191 31.84 7.69 -17.21
CA ALA A 191 32.23 9.08 -17.31
C ALA A 191 31.02 10.04 -17.41
N GLY A 192 29.79 9.52 -17.38
CA GLY A 192 28.54 10.27 -17.47
C GLY A 192 28.16 10.67 -18.90
N HIS A 193 28.83 10.13 -19.92
CA HIS A 193 28.48 10.39 -21.31
C HIS A 193 27.41 9.40 -21.78
N MET A 194 26.51 9.86 -22.66
CA MET A 194 25.52 9.00 -23.29
C MET A 194 26.23 7.93 -24.15
N ALA A 195 26.13 6.68 -23.72
CA ALA A 195 26.77 5.52 -24.33
C ALA A 195 25.90 4.89 -25.44
N GLY A 196 24.58 5.09 -25.38
CA GLY A 196 23.66 4.60 -26.39
C GLY A 196 22.20 4.90 -26.08
N VAL A 197 21.34 4.73 -27.09
CA VAL A 197 19.89 4.88 -26.94
C VAL A 197 19.22 3.66 -27.56
N ALA A 198 18.40 2.95 -26.79
CA ALA A 198 17.55 1.87 -27.27
C ALA A 198 16.13 2.41 -27.45
N ARG A 199 15.64 2.45 -28.70
CA ARG A 199 14.27 2.87 -29.03
C ARG A 199 13.45 1.70 -29.51
N SER A 200 12.20 1.62 -29.06
CA SER A 200 11.20 0.76 -29.70
C SER A 200 10.85 1.34 -31.09
N ALA A 201 10.72 0.49 -32.11
CA ALA A 201 10.49 0.94 -33.49
C ALA A 201 9.16 1.72 -33.63
N THR A 202 9.20 2.81 -34.38
CA THR A 202 8.18 3.86 -34.53
C THR A 202 6.79 3.34 -34.94
N ILE A 203 5.74 3.87 -34.31
CA ILE A 203 4.33 3.76 -34.75
C ILE A 203 4.04 4.86 -35.78
N PRO A 204 3.59 4.55 -37.02
CA PRO A 204 2.75 5.43 -37.80
C PRO A 204 1.28 5.18 -37.45
N ALA A 205 0.50 6.24 -37.17
CA ALA A 205 -0.96 6.15 -37.20
C ALA A 205 -1.46 6.47 -38.62
N PRO A 206 -2.66 6.01 -39.06
CA PRO A 206 -3.34 4.74 -38.82
C PRO A 206 -3.76 4.08 -40.17
N ALA A 207 -3.57 2.77 -40.34
CA ALA A 207 -4.37 1.90 -41.22
C ALA A 207 -3.81 0.48 -41.24
N GLY A 208 -4.64 -0.50 -40.85
CA GLY A 208 -4.37 -1.92 -41.10
C GLY A 208 -3.71 -2.66 -39.93
N SER A 209 -4.54 -3.09 -38.98
CA SER A 209 -4.17 -3.98 -37.88
C SER A 209 -3.65 -5.34 -38.36
N PRO A 210 -2.54 -5.87 -37.81
CA PRO A 210 -2.40 -7.29 -37.51
C PRO A 210 -3.03 -7.61 -36.14
N PRO A 211 -3.38 -8.88 -35.86
CA PRO A 211 -4.49 -9.22 -34.97
C PRO A 211 -4.19 -8.93 -33.49
N PRO A 212 -5.22 -8.57 -32.69
CA PRO A 212 -5.05 -8.25 -31.29
C PRO A 212 -4.70 -9.50 -30.47
N VAL A 213 -3.77 -9.37 -29.52
CA VAL A 213 -3.92 -10.05 -28.23
C VAL A 213 -5.24 -9.55 -27.66
N PRO A 214 -6.19 -10.41 -27.24
CA PRO A 214 -7.53 -9.97 -26.90
C PRO A 214 -7.47 -8.95 -25.77
N SER A 215 -7.56 -7.68 -26.14
CA SER A 215 -7.98 -6.59 -25.29
C SER A 215 -9.36 -6.94 -24.79
N ARG A 216 -9.50 -6.92 -23.47
CA ARG A 216 -10.78 -6.83 -22.80
C ARG A 216 -11.71 -5.85 -23.54
N PRO A 217 -12.94 -6.22 -23.92
CA PRO A 217 -13.83 -5.33 -24.64
C PRO A 217 -14.15 -4.09 -23.80
N GLN A 218 -13.72 -2.91 -24.24
CA GLN A 218 -14.41 -1.67 -23.89
C GLN A 218 -15.58 -1.48 -24.86
N VAL A 219 -16.65 -2.21 -24.58
CA VAL A 219 -18.00 -1.81 -25.00
C VAL A 219 -18.35 -0.65 -24.06
N GLY A 220 -18.64 0.54 -24.59
CA GLY A 220 -19.25 1.60 -23.76
C GLY A 220 -20.42 0.98 -22.99
N PRO A 221 -20.56 1.23 -21.69
CA PRO A 221 -21.27 0.31 -20.81
C PRO A 221 -22.62 -0.06 -21.44
N PRO A 222 -22.88 -1.34 -21.78
CA PRO A 222 -24.24 -1.80 -21.60
C PRO A 222 -24.51 -1.49 -20.14
N ALA A 223 -25.64 -0.85 -19.83
CA ALA A 223 -26.04 -0.65 -18.45
C ALA A 223 -25.71 -1.92 -17.68
N LEU A 224 -24.75 -1.82 -16.74
CA LEU A 224 -24.36 -2.95 -15.91
C LEU A 224 -25.70 -3.51 -15.41
N PRO A 225 -26.01 -4.80 -15.60
CA PRO A 225 -27.03 -5.38 -14.74
C PRO A 225 -26.54 -5.03 -13.33
N PRO A 226 -27.41 -4.43 -12.48
CA PRO A 226 -26.97 -3.97 -11.17
C PRO A 226 -26.23 -5.15 -10.54
N THR A 227 -24.93 -4.96 -10.27
CA THR A 227 -24.23 -5.87 -9.38
C THR A 227 -25.14 -5.94 -8.16
N ALA A 228 -25.57 -7.15 -7.80
CA ALA A 228 -26.35 -7.31 -6.60
C ALA A 228 -25.41 -6.95 -5.45
N SER A 229 -25.39 -5.67 -5.06
CA SER A 229 -24.51 -5.17 -4.01
C SER A 229 -24.88 -5.95 -2.76
N LEU A 230 -23.99 -6.83 -2.32
CA LEU A 230 -24.18 -7.52 -1.07
C LEU A 230 -24.30 -6.45 0.04
N PRO A 231 -25.28 -6.56 0.94
CA PRO A 231 -25.35 -5.67 2.08
C PRO A 231 -24.08 -5.85 2.91
N ALA A 232 -23.49 -4.75 3.37
CA ALA A 232 -22.31 -4.80 4.21
C ALA A 232 -22.57 -5.65 5.47
N PRO A 233 -21.76 -6.68 5.74
CA PRO A 233 -21.80 -7.45 6.97
C PRO A 233 -21.58 -6.55 8.19
N ALA A 234 -21.98 -7.03 9.36
CA ALA A 234 -21.75 -6.29 10.60
C ALA A 234 -20.24 -6.15 10.87
N TRP A 235 -19.79 -4.91 11.05
CA TRP A 235 -18.41 -4.61 11.43
C TRP A 235 -18.13 -4.93 12.90
N SER A 236 -16.97 -5.52 13.17
CA SER A 236 -16.41 -5.70 14.51
C SER A 236 -15.05 -5.05 14.63
N LYS A 237 -14.80 -4.36 15.74
CA LYS A 237 -13.45 -3.85 16.07
C LYS A 237 -12.45 -4.99 16.36
N ASP A 238 -12.92 -6.22 16.55
CA ASP A 238 -12.06 -7.36 16.89
C ASP A 238 -11.69 -8.17 15.63
N TRP A 239 -12.65 -8.46 14.74
CA TRP A 239 -12.45 -9.31 13.54
C TRP A 239 -12.92 -8.67 12.22
N GLY A 240 -13.16 -7.35 12.19
CA GLY A 240 -13.62 -6.62 11.01
C GLY A 240 -14.94 -7.15 10.46
N PHE A 241 -14.99 -7.41 9.14
CA PHE A 241 -16.21 -7.88 8.47
C PHE A 241 -16.52 -9.37 8.69
N GLY A 242 -15.60 -10.16 9.27
CA GLY A 242 -15.79 -11.59 9.48
C GLY A 242 -14.95 -12.46 8.54
N GLN A 243 -15.29 -13.74 8.48
CA GLN A 243 -14.53 -14.74 7.73
C GLN A 243 -14.80 -14.61 6.23
N ALA A 244 -13.74 -14.58 5.42
CA ALA A 244 -13.79 -14.62 3.97
C ALA A 244 -14.60 -15.82 3.47
N ASP A 245 -15.45 -15.61 2.45
CA ASP A 245 -16.34 -16.62 1.88
C ASP A 245 -16.45 -16.38 0.37
N LEU A 246 -15.68 -17.18 -0.37
CA LEU A 246 -15.49 -17.02 -1.80
C LEU A 246 -16.78 -17.35 -2.57
N LEU A 247 -17.63 -18.24 -2.08
CA LEU A 247 -18.89 -18.58 -2.74
C LEU A 247 -19.82 -17.36 -2.80
N LYS A 248 -19.95 -16.63 -1.69
CA LYS A 248 -20.76 -15.41 -1.62
C LYS A 248 -20.18 -14.30 -2.49
N ALA A 249 -18.87 -14.04 -2.37
CA ALA A 249 -18.19 -13.03 -3.18
C ALA A 249 -18.31 -13.35 -4.69
N LEU A 250 -18.09 -14.61 -5.08
CA LEU A 250 -18.20 -15.04 -6.47
C LEU A 250 -19.64 -14.97 -6.99
N GLY A 251 -20.63 -15.30 -6.15
CA GLY A 251 -22.04 -15.15 -6.50
C GLY A 251 -22.41 -13.69 -6.81
N ALA A 252 -21.88 -12.74 -6.03
CA ALA A 252 -22.04 -11.30 -6.27
C ALA A 252 -21.38 -10.87 -7.59
N VAL A 253 -20.12 -11.28 -7.83
CA VAL A 253 -19.38 -11.00 -9.06
C VAL A 253 -20.09 -11.54 -10.31
N LEU A 254 -20.68 -12.73 -10.22
CA LEU A 254 -21.40 -13.36 -11.33
C LEU A 254 -22.87 -12.94 -11.44
N GLY A 255 -23.40 -12.17 -10.48
CA GLY A 255 -24.80 -11.77 -10.44
C GLY A 255 -25.78 -12.96 -10.34
N ARG A 256 -25.37 -14.07 -9.72
CA ARG A 256 -26.18 -15.29 -9.56
C ARG A 256 -25.81 -16.04 -8.28
N THR A 257 -26.77 -16.75 -7.71
CA THR A 257 -26.48 -17.71 -6.64
C THR A 257 -25.71 -18.91 -7.20
N ILE A 258 -24.62 -19.27 -6.55
CA ILE A 258 -23.92 -20.53 -6.76
C ILE A 258 -24.37 -21.50 -5.66
N ALA A 259 -24.62 -22.75 -6.03
CA ALA A 259 -25.02 -23.76 -5.07
C ALA A 259 -23.79 -24.21 -4.29
N ASP A 260 -23.89 -24.19 -2.96
CA ASP A 260 -23.00 -24.91 -2.05
C ASP A 260 -23.10 -26.41 -2.36
N GLN A 261 -21.95 -27.03 -2.63
CA GLN A 261 -21.80 -28.43 -2.94
C GLN A 261 -20.85 -29.10 -1.94
N ALA A 262 -20.99 -30.42 -1.79
CA ALA A 262 -20.09 -31.14 -0.90
C ALA A 262 -18.64 -31.10 -1.41
N ALA A 263 -17.73 -30.75 -0.50
CA ALA A 263 -16.29 -30.84 -0.64
C ALA A 263 -15.80 -32.08 -1.43
N PRO A 264 -15.05 -31.91 -2.55
CA PRO A 264 -14.47 -33.02 -3.27
C PRO A 264 -13.38 -33.71 -2.45
N ALA A 265 -13.13 -34.99 -2.74
CA ALA A 265 -12.09 -35.76 -2.04
C ALA A 265 -10.68 -35.14 -2.14
N SER A 266 -10.41 -34.30 -3.16
CA SER A 266 -9.15 -33.59 -3.34
C SER A 266 -8.83 -32.59 -2.23
N ILE A 267 -9.83 -32.09 -1.50
CA ILE A 267 -9.64 -31.17 -0.36
C ILE A 267 -9.70 -31.87 0.99
N GLN A 268 -9.73 -33.21 1.01
CA GLN A 268 -9.81 -33.98 2.25
C GLN A 268 -8.61 -33.67 3.17
N GLY A 269 -8.90 -33.09 4.33
CA GLY A 269 -7.90 -32.65 5.30
C GLY A 269 -7.40 -31.21 5.10
N GLN A 270 -7.97 -30.43 4.18
CA GLN A 270 -7.74 -29.00 4.00
C GLN A 270 -9.00 -28.20 4.35
N TRP A 271 -9.38 -28.20 5.64
CA TRP A 271 -10.60 -27.52 6.12
C TRP A 271 -10.66 -26.03 5.73
N ALA A 272 -9.50 -25.36 5.59
CA ALA A 272 -9.41 -23.96 5.20
C ALA A 272 -10.07 -23.68 3.85
N LEU A 273 -9.92 -24.58 2.87
CA LEU A 273 -10.53 -24.42 1.55
C LEU A 273 -12.05 -24.63 1.61
N ASP A 274 -12.49 -25.59 2.41
CA ASP A 274 -13.91 -25.89 2.65
C ASP A 274 -14.61 -24.72 3.37
N ALA A 275 -13.98 -24.18 4.43
CA ALA A 275 -14.54 -23.08 5.22
C ALA A 275 -14.72 -21.77 4.44
N MET A 276 -13.89 -21.55 3.41
CA MET A 276 -14.01 -20.41 2.50
C MET A 276 -14.83 -20.75 1.25
N HIS A 277 -15.38 -21.96 1.11
CA HIS A 277 -16.10 -22.46 -0.06
C HIS A 277 -15.30 -22.35 -1.38
N VAL A 278 -14.00 -22.65 -1.30
CA VAL A 278 -13.09 -22.56 -2.46
C VAL A 278 -13.37 -23.64 -3.49
N ASP A 279 -13.73 -24.83 -3.03
CA ASP A 279 -14.08 -25.94 -3.88
C ASP A 279 -15.35 -25.71 -4.70
N ASP A 280 -16.32 -24.96 -4.17
CA ASP A 280 -17.51 -24.54 -4.94
C ASP A 280 -17.14 -23.60 -6.09
N ALA A 281 -16.18 -22.69 -5.88
CA ALA A 281 -15.67 -21.84 -6.95
C ALA A 281 -14.99 -22.68 -8.05
N TRP A 282 -14.24 -23.72 -7.67
CA TRP A 282 -13.65 -24.66 -8.63
C TRP A 282 -14.71 -25.41 -9.43
N GLN A 283 -15.78 -25.88 -8.78
CA GLN A 283 -16.91 -26.52 -9.44
C GLN A 283 -17.65 -25.56 -10.38
N ALA A 284 -17.68 -24.27 -10.04
CA ALA A 284 -18.16 -23.21 -10.91
C ALA A 284 -17.20 -22.86 -12.07
N GLY A 285 -16.00 -23.46 -12.12
CA GLY A 285 -15.03 -23.35 -13.20
C GLY A 285 -13.96 -22.27 -12.98
N TYR A 286 -13.80 -21.76 -11.76
CA TYR A 286 -12.86 -20.68 -11.45
C TYR A 286 -11.82 -21.12 -10.43
N ALA A 287 -10.56 -21.11 -10.84
CA ALA A 287 -9.41 -21.49 -10.01
C ALA A 287 -8.24 -20.49 -10.16
N GLY A 288 -8.51 -19.23 -10.51
CA GLY A 288 -7.50 -18.17 -10.61
C GLY A 288 -6.81 -18.04 -11.98
N ARG A 289 -7.29 -18.75 -13.00
CA ARG A 289 -6.65 -18.77 -14.32
C ARG A 289 -6.51 -17.37 -14.93
N GLY A 290 -5.30 -17.03 -15.37
CA GLY A 290 -5.01 -15.77 -16.05
C GLY A 290 -4.70 -14.60 -15.10
N VAL A 291 -4.70 -14.85 -13.79
CA VAL A 291 -4.34 -13.86 -12.77
C VAL A 291 -2.92 -14.13 -12.28
N ILE A 292 -2.18 -13.05 -12.02
CA ILE A 292 -0.83 -13.07 -11.45
C ILE A 292 -0.92 -12.67 -9.98
N ILE A 293 -0.50 -13.58 -9.10
CA ILE A 293 -0.33 -13.32 -7.67
C ILE A 293 1.17 -13.15 -7.42
N ALA A 294 1.60 -12.02 -6.89
CA ALA A 294 2.96 -11.83 -6.39
C ALA A 294 3.02 -12.22 -4.91
N ASP A 295 3.95 -13.12 -4.57
CA ASP A 295 4.21 -13.51 -3.20
C ASP A 295 5.56 -12.94 -2.77
N ILE A 296 5.51 -11.96 -1.86
CA ILE A 296 6.70 -11.27 -1.35
C ILE A 296 7.05 -11.88 0.00
N ASP A 297 8.02 -12.78 0.01
CA ASP A 297 8.35 -13.63 1.16
C ASP A 297 9.82 -14.10 1.12
N THR A 298 10.09 -15.27 1.69
CA THR A 298 11.38 -15.95 1.80
C THR A 298 11.75 -16.78 0.57
N GLY A 299 10.92 -16.81 -0.47
CA GLY A 299 11.15 -17.53 -1.73
C GLY A 299 10.18 -18.69 -1.94
N ILE A 300 10.54 -19.64 -2.81
CA ILE A 300 9.78 -20.87 -3.02
C ILE A 300 10.70 -22.09 -3.16
N ASP A 301 10.25 -23.27 -2.74
CA ASP A 301 10.94 -24.52 -3.08
C ASP A 301 10.88 -24.79 -4.60
N MET A 302 11.99 -24.50 -5.29
CA MET A 302 12.14 -24.69 -6.73
C MET A 302 12.24 -26.17 -7.14
N HIS A 303 12.30 -27.09 -6.17
CA HIS A 303 12.30 -28.52 -6.41
C HIS A 303 10.90 -29.15 -6.30
N ASN A 304 9.91 -28.41 -5.79
CA ASN A 304 8.53 -28.88 -5.71
C ASN A 304 7.78 -28.66 -7.03
N ALA A 305 7.50 -29.76 -7.74
CA ALA A 305 6.79 -29.72 -9.02
C ALA A 305 5.35 -29.19 -8.92
N SER A 306 4.70 -29.32 -7.75
CA SER A 306 3.34 -28.80 -7.53
C SER A 306 3.32 -27.28 -7.38
N LEU A 307 4.46 -26.66 -7.07
CA LEU A 307 4.62 -25.21 -6.89
C LEU A 307 5.26 -24.51 -8.10
N THR A 308 6.06 -25.22 -8.89
CA THR A 308 6.87 -24.59 -9.95
C THR A 308 6.18 -24.51 -11.32
N ARG A 309 5.03 -25.17 -11.51
CA ARG A 309 4.37 -25.30 -12.83
C ARG A 309 3.88 -23.97 -13.44
N ASN A 310 3.52 -23.01 -12.59
CA ASN A 310 2.92 -21.73 -13.00
C ASN A 310 3.74 -20.54 -12.51
N LEU A 311 5.06 -20.68 -12.40
CA LEU A 311 5.92 -19.57 -12.00
C LEU A 311 5.99 -18.49 -13.09
N SER A 312 5.92 -17.24 -12.66
CA SER A 312 6.22 -16.10 -13.49
C SER A 312 7.73 -16.05 -13.79
N ARG A 313 8.06 -15.74 -15.04
CA ARG A 313 9.45 -15.44 -15.44
C ARG A 313 10.01 -14.19 -14.75
N ASP A 314 9.11 -13.35 -14.24
CA ASP A 314 9.41 -12.08 -13.59
C ASP A 314 9.64 -12.29 -12.08
N SER A 315 9.78 -13.53 -11.61
CA SER A 315 10.19 -13.85 -10.24
C SER A 315 11.63 -13.40 -9.98
N TRP A 316 11.92 -12.88 -8.79
CA TRP A 316 13.20 -12.26 -8.47
C TRP A 316 13.58 -12.39 -7.00
N ASN A 317 14.87 -12.51 -6.71
CA ASN A 317 15.44 -12.49 -5.37
C ASN A 317 16.14 -11.15 -5.14
N PHE A 318 15.58 -10.35 -4.24
CA PHE A 318 16.06 -9.01 -3.86
C PHE A 318 17.21 -9.06 -2.87
N ILE A 319 17.40 -10.18 -2.14
CA ILE A 319 18.51 -10.35 -1.20
C ILE A 319 19.83 -10.59 -1.95
N ASP A 320 19.80 -11.49 -2.95
CA ASP A 320 21.00 -11.85 -3.74
C ASP A 320 21.03 -11.18 -5.11
N HIS A 321 20.05 -10.34 -5.42
CA HIS A 321 19.86 -9.68 -6.72
C HIS A 321 19.99 -10.65 -7.91
N SER A 322 19.20 -11.74 -7.88
CA SER A 322 19.26 -12.79 -8.91
C SER A 322 17.90 -13.38 -9.22
N ALA A 323 17.81 -14.17 -10.30
CA ALA A 323 16.60 -14.95 -10.63
C ALA A 323 16.44 -16.21 -9.75
N ASN A 324 17.38 -16.50 -8.83
CA ASN A 324 17.28 -17.64 -7.94
C ASN A 324 16.40 -17.32 -6.74
N VAL A 325 15.15 -17.73 -6.80
CA VAL A 325 14.13 -17.53 -5.77
C VAL A 325 13.96 -18.74 -4.83
N GLN A 326 14.96 -19.63 -4.77
CA GLN A 326 14.93 -20.78 -3.86
C GLN A 326 14.69 -20.32 -2.41
N ASP A 327 13.74 -20.96 -1.76
CA ASP A 327 13.45 -20.77 -0.35
C ASP A 327 14.47 -21.52 0.53
N ASP A 328 14.98 -20.81 1.52
CA ASP A 328 15.93 -21.27 2.53
C ASP A 328 15.40 -21.11 3.97
N ASN A 329 14.12 -20.72 4.11
CA ASN A 329 13.41 -20.60 5.38
C ASN A 329 12.23 -21.58 5.46
N GLY A 330 11.41 -21.64 4.42
CA GLY A 330 10.23 -22.48 4.30
C GLY A 330 8.90 -21.73 4.39
N HIS A 331 8.90 -20.49 4.88
CA HIS A 331 7.67 -19.71 5.03
C HIS A 331 7.02 -19.37 3.70
N GLY A 332 7.81 -18.93 2.71
CA GLY A 332 7.34 -18.57 1.39
C GLY A 332 6.88 -19.78 0.59
N THR A 333 7.54 -20.93 0.78
CA THR A 333 7.06 -22.21 0.23
C THR A 333 5.69 -22.57 0.76
N PHE A 334 5.45 -22.35 2.06
CA PHE A 334 4.17 -22.63 2.69
C PHE A 334 3.07 -21.70 2.14
N THR A 335 3.29 -20.38 2.16
CA THR A 335 2.33 -19.38 1.65
C THR A 335 2.02 -19.58 0.17
N ALA A 336 3.04 -19.84 -0.65
CA ALA A 336 2.87 -20.16 -2.06
C ALA A 336 2.03 -21.42 -2.25
N SER A 337 2.20 -22.45 -1.39
CA SER A 337 1.44 -23.69 -1.50
C SER A 337 -0.06 -23.50 -1.24
N GLU A 338 -0.42 -22.62 -0.29
CA GLU A 338 -1.80 -22.26 0.00
C GLU A 338 -2.48 -21.58 -1.20
N MET A 339 -1.71 -20.83 -1.99
CA MET A 339 -2.22 -20.11 -3.15
C MET A 339 -2.29 -20.98 -4.41
N ILE A 340 -1.21 -21.68 -4.77
CA ILE A 340 -1.03 -22.21 -6.13
C ILE A 340 -0.65 -23.69 -6.23
N ALA A 341 -0.54 -24.43 -5.12
CA ALA A 341 -0.19 -25.85 -5.20
C ALA A 341 -1.11 -26.61 -6.16
N ALA A 342 -0.51 -27.37 -7.07
CA ALA A 342 -1.23 -28.06 -8.13
C ALA A 342 -2.29 -29.03 -7.56
N ASN A 343 -3.47 -29.06 -8.20
CA ASN A 343 -4.44 -30.13 -7.97
C ASN A 343 -4.01 -31.42 -8.70
N ASP A 344 -2.93 -32.04 -8.24
CA ASP A 344 -2.25 -33.18 -8.89
C ASP A 344 -2.32 -34.49 -8.08
N GLY A 345 -3.09 -34.51 -6.99
CA GLY A 345 -3.27 -35.67 -6.12
C GLY A 345 -2.12 -35.92 -5.14
N ARG A 346 -1.17 -34.98 -4.96
CA ARG A 346 -0.01 -35.11 -4.04
C ARG A 346 -0.25 -34.55 -2.63
N GLY A 347 -1.52 -34.34 -2.25
CA GLY A 347 -1.94 -34.16 -0.86
C GLY A 347 -2.06 -32.72 -0.34
N VAL A 348 -1.55 -31.72 -1.08
CA VAL A 348 -1.81 -30.29 -0.85
C VAL A 348 -2.25 -29.67 -2.17
N VAL A 349 -3.33 -28.89 -2.14
CA VAL A 349 -3.86 -28.13 -3.28
C VAL A 349 -4.01 -26.67 -2.87
N GLY A 350 -3.59 -25.74 -3.71
CA GLY A 350 -3.72 -24.30 -3.48
C GLY A 350 -5.08 -23.79 -3.91
N ALA A 351 -5.58 -22.75 -3.25
CA ALA A 351 -6.91 -22.19 -3.50
C ALA A 351 -7.08 -21.69 -4.96
N ALA A 352 -6.10 -20.97 -5.48
CA ALA A 352 -6.07 -20.46 -6.86
C ALA A 352 -5.06 -21.25 -7.70
N TYR A 353 -5.16 -22.58 -7.73
CA TYR A 353 -4.16 -23.45 -8.36
C TYR A 353 -3.91 -23.18 -9.85
N ASP A 354 -4.78 -22.49 -10.59
CA ASP A 354 -4.53 -22.11 -12.00
C ASP A 354 -3.97 -20.68 -12.17
N ALA A 355 -3.79 -19.93 -11.09
CA ALA A 355 -3.09 -18.65 -11.11
C ALA A 355 -1.61 -18.81 -11.44
N LYS A 356 -1.00 -17.72 -11.90
CA LYS A 356 0.45 -17.59 -12.05
C LYS A 356 1.03 -16.98 -10.78
N LEU A 357 2.12 -17.55 -10.27
CA LEU A 357 2.80 -17.05 -9.08
C LEU A 357 4.07 -16.28 -9.48
N MET A 358 4.19 -15.02 -9.09
CA MET A 358 5.42 -14.23 -9.17
C MET A 358 6.10 -14.27 -7.80
N VAL A 359 7.19 -15.01 -7.67
CA VAL A 359 7.89 -15.16 -6.39
C VAL A 359 8.90 -14.04 -6.26
N LEU A 360 8.77 -13.25 -5.19
CA LEU A 360 9.65 -12.13 -4.90
C LEU A 360 10.31 -12.35 -3.55
N LYS A 361 11.49 -12.98 -3.57
CA LYS A 361 12.25 -13.26 -2.34
C LYS A 361 12.85 -11.96 -1.81
N ALA A 362 12.27 -11.44 -0.74
CA ALA A 362 12.68 -10.21 -0.08
C ALA A 362 12.97 -10.42 1.42
N MET A 363 12.99 -11.68 1.87
CA MET A 363 13.33 -12.07 3.24
C MET A 363 14.42 -13.16 3.24
N ASP A 364 15.32 -13.07 4.21
CA ASP A 364 16.45 -13.99 4.39
C ASP A 364 16.04 -15.35 5.01
N ALA A 365 17.00 -16.25 5.16
CA ALA A 365 16.80 -17.58 5.75
C ALA A 365 16.24 -17.55 7.19
N ARG A 366 16.28 -16.41 7.89
CA ARG A 366 15.74 -16.23 9.24
C ARG A 366 14.36 -15.58 9.23
N GLY A 367 13.82 -15.26 8.06
CA GLY A 367 12.55 -14.56 7.91
C GLY A 367 12.66 -13.06 8.19
N HIS A 368 13.83 -12.44 8.00
CA HIS A 368 13.98 -10.99 8.10
C HIS A 368 14.14 -10.38 6.71
N GLY A 369 13.40 -9.30 6.45
CA GLY A 369 13.53 -8.50 5.22
C GLY A 369 13.90 -7.07 5.54
N ALA A 370 14.80 -6.47 4.74
CA ALA A 370 15.04 -5.03 4.82
C ALA A 370 13.85 -4.30 4.18
N THR A 371 13.42 -3.18 4.78
CA THR A 371 12.32 -2.37 4.22
C THR A 371 12.57 -1.97 2.76
N ALA A 372 13.82 -1.69 2.39
CA ALA A 372 14.19 -1.35 1.02
C ALA A 372 13.91 -2.51 0.03
N ASP A 373 14.23 -3.75 0.39
CA ASP A 373 14.00 -4.92 -0.46
C ASP A 373 12.51 -5.23 -0.59
N LEU A 374 11.76 -5.07 0.49
CA LEU A 374 10.30 -5.24 0.49
C LEU A 374 9.62 -4.18 -0.38
N VAL A 375 10.04 -2.92 -0.29
CA VAL A 375 9.54 -1.82 -1.15
C VAL A 375 9.87 -2.11 -2.62
N ALA A 376 11.12 -2.49 -2.92
CA ALA A 376 11.52 -2.84 -4.27
C ALA A 376 10.73 -4.03 -4.84
N ALA A 377 10.41 -5.02 -4.01
CA ALA A 377 9.57 -6.15 -4.40
C ALA A 377 8.13 -5.72 -4.71
N ILE A 378 7.52 -4.84 -3.89
CA ILE A 378 6.18 -4.30 -4.18
C ILE A 378 6.18 -3.56 -5.52
N ASP A 379 7.14 -2.66 -5.74
CA ASP A 379 7.24 -1.89 -6.97
C ASP A 379 7.49 -2.79 -8.19
N HIS A 380 8.30 -3.84 -8.02
CA HIS A 380 8.53 -4.85 -9.06
C HIS A 380 7.27 -5.63 -9.39
N ALA A 381 6.48 -6.05 -8.39
CA ALA A 381 5.20 -6.73 -8.61
C ALA A 381 4.26 -5.87 -9.45
N VAL A 382 4.14 -4.59 -9.11
CA VAL A 382 3.33 -3.61 -9.84
C VAL A 382 3.83 -3.46 -11.28
N ALA A 383 5.13 -3.22 -11.46
CA ALA A 383 5.74 -3.00 -12.78
C ALA A 383 5.62 -4.23 -13.71
N HIS A 384 5.53 -5.44 -13.15
CA HIS A 384 5.42 -6.69 -13.90
C HIS A 384 4.00 -7.24 -13.94
N GLY A 385 3.00 -6.41 -13.64
CA GLY A 385 1.59 -6.70 -13.88
C GLY A 385 0.98 -7.72 -12.91
N ALA A 386 1.49 -7.79 -11.68
CA ALA A 386 0.78 -8.50 -10.62
C ALA A 386 -0.63 -7.90 -10.45
N ASN A 387 -1.62 -8.77 -10.32
CA ASN A 387 -3.00 -8.35 -10.02
C ASN A 387 -3.24 -8.30 -8.52
N VAL A 388 -2.61 -9.22 -7.81
CA VAL A 388 -2.71 -9.38 -6.36
C VAL A 388 -1.31 -9.51 -5.79
N ILE A 389 -1.05 -8.90 -4.65
CA ILE A 389 0.16 -9.06 -3.86
C ILE A 389 -0.23 -9.69 -2.52
N ASN A 390 0.45 -10.76 -2.13
CA ASN A 390 0.44 -11.28 -0.77
C ASN A 390 1.65 -10.74 0.01
N LEU A 391 1.40 -10.18 1.21
CA LEU A 391 2.40 -9.69 2.15
C LEU A 391 2.20 -10.33 3.52
N SER A 392 2.82 -11.49 3.72
CA SER A 392 2.81 -12.22 4.99
C SER A 392 3.93 -11.76 5.93
N ILE A 393 3.99 -10.43 6.17
CA ILE A 393 5.05 -9.75 6.94
C ILE A 393 4.46 -8.85 8.04
N GLY A 394 5.27 -8.55 9.05
CA GLY A 394 4.87 -7.68 10.16
C GLY A 394 6.04 -6.91 10.77
N SER A 395 5.74 -5.71 11.26
CA SER A 395 6.64 -4.83 11.99
C SER A 395 5.85 -4.01 13.01
N ALA A 396 6.44 -3.81 14.18
CA ALA A 396 5.85 -2.98 15.23
C ALA A 396 5.88 -1.48 14.90
N THR A 397 6.70 -1.06 13.92
CA THR A 397 6.94 0.35 13.61
C THR A 397 6.44 0.71 12.21
N ALA A 398 5.78 1.86 12.11
CA ALA A 398 5.41 2.47 10.83
C ALA A 398 6.66 2.77 9.98
N GLN A 399 6.53 2.60 8.66
CA GLN A 399 7.60 2.78 7.67
C GLN A 399 7.02 3.54 6.49
N SER A 400 7.41 4.81 6.34
CA SER A 400 6.89 5.71 5.29
C SER A 400 7.08 5.18 3.88
N GLU A 401 8.21 4.52 3.63
CA GLU A 401 8.59 3.94 2.35
C GLU A 401 7.67 2.76 2.00
N MET A 402 7.31 1.95 3.00
CA MET A 402 6.34 0.88 2.84
C MET A 402 4.94 1.44 2.56
N GLU A 403 4.52 2.49 3.26
CA GLU A 403 3.26 3.18 2.97
C GLU A 403 3.22 3.69 1.52
N ALA A 404 4.31 4.31 1.06
CA ALA A 404 4.42 4.83 -0.30
C ALA A 404 4.33 3.71 -1.35
N ALA A 405 5.03 2.58 -1.15
CA ALA A 405 4.97 1.42 -2.03
C ALA A 405 3.55 0.82 -2.11
N LEU A 406 2.84 0.76 -0.99
CA LEU A 406 1.46 0.29 -0.95
C LEU A 406 0.50 1.27 -1.65
N ARG A 407 0.73 2.58 -1.53
CA ARG A 407 -0.02 3.59 -2.30
C ARG A 407 0.28 3.48 -3.79
N ASN A 408 1.52 3.19 -4.17
CA ASN A 408 1.90 2.91 -5.55
C ASN A 408 1.11 1.70 -6.11
N ALA A 409 1.12 0.57 -5.39
CA ALA A 409 0.32 -0.60 -5.75
C ALA A 409 -1.18 -0.29 -5.87
N SER A 410 -1.73 0.43 -4.90
CA SER A 410 -3.14 0.84 -4.91
C SER A 410 -3.47 1.72 -6.12
N SER A 411 -2.60 2.67 -6.49
CA SER A 411 -2.81 3.56 -7.64
C SER A 411 -2.79 2.85 -8.99
N HIS A 412 -2.11 1.70 -9.07
CA HIS A 412 -2.08 0.81 -10.24
C HIS A 412 -3.18 -0.25 -10.21
N GLY A 413 -4.09 -0.19 -9.24
CA GLY A 413 -5.19 -1.13 -9.12
C GLY A 413 -4.77 -2.53 -8.70
N VAL A 414 -3.63 -2.67 -8.04
CA VAL A 414 -3.17 -3.95 -7.48
C VAL A 414 -3.81 -4.14 -6.10
N ILE A 415 -4.42 -5.30 -5.88
CA ILE A 415 -4.93 -5.70 -4.55
C ILE A 415 -3.75 -6.13 -3.70
N VAL A 416 -3.70 -5.68 -2.45
CA VAL A 416 -2.64 -6.09 -1.51
C VAL A 416 -3.26 -6.72 -0.27
N CYS A 417 -3.05 -8.01 -0.07
CA CYS A 417 -3.47 -8.75 1.12
C CYS A 417 -2.31 -8.78 2.12
N ILE A 418 -2.55 -8.36 3.36
CA ILE A 418 -1.50 -8.16 4.36
C ILE A 418 -1.88 -8.84 5.68
N SER A 419 -1.00 -9.69 6.21
CA SER A 419 -1.18 -10.32 7.52
C SER A 419 -1.17 -9.29 8.65
N VAL A 420 -2.12 -9.38 9.59
CA VAL A 420 -2.29 -8.35 10.65
C VAL A 420 -1.35 -8.46 11.85
N GLY A 421 -0.58 -9.56 11.95
CA GLY A 421 0.32 -9.82 13.07
C GLY A 421 -0.21 -10.87 14.04
N ASN A 422 0.73 -11.55 14.73
CA ASN A 422 0.48 -12.76 15.52
C ASN A 422 0.62 -12.52 17.04
N THR A 423 0.54 -11.28 17.49
CA THR A 423 0.75 -10.88 18.89
C THR A 423 -0.53 -10.79 19.73
N GLY A 424 -1.70 -11.01 19.12
CA GLY A 424 -3.00 -10.79 19.76
C GLY A 424 -3.27 -9.32 20.10
N GLY A 425 -2.56 -8.41 19.44
CA GLY A 425 -2.61 -6.97 19.70
C GLY A 425 -3.99 -6.36 19.44
N ASP A 426 -4.26 -5.22 20.08
CA ASP A 426 -5.54 -4.51 19.93
C ASP A 426 -5.65 -3.71 18.62
N SER A 427 -4.66 -3.77 17.74
CA SER A 427 -4.66 -3.17 16.39
C SER A 427 -3.70 -3.93 15.48
N PRO A 428 -3.86 -3.85 14.13
CA PRO A 428 -2.92 -4.49 13.22
C PRO A 428 -1.51 -3.92 13.33
N GLU A 429 -0.52 -4.77 13.13
CA GLU A 429 0.89 -4.39 12.92
C GLU A 429 1.09 -3.71 11.55
N TYR A 430 2.25 -3.12 11.32
CA TYR A 430 2.61 -2.55 10.01
C TYR A 430 3.20 -3.65 9.10
N PRO A 431 2.85 -3.69 7.80
CA PRO A 431 2.09 -2.68 7.08
C PRO A 431 0.56 -2.83 7.08
N ALA A 432 -0.01 -3.88 7.66
CA ALA A 432 -1.46 -4.13 7.60
C ALA A 432 -2.28 -2.94 8.16
N HIS A 433 -1.74 -2.22 9.13
CA HIS A 433 -2.33 -0.99 9.66
C HIS A 433 -2.66 0.06 8.58
N TYR A 434 -1.90 0.12 7.49
CA TYR A 434 -2.13 1.07 6.40
C TYR A 434 -3.42 0.82 5.62
N ALA A 435 -4.03 -0.38 5.72
CA ALA A 435 -5.34 -0.69 5.12
C ALA A 435 -6.45 0.28 5.59
N GLN A 436 -6.29 0.93 6.74
CA GLN A 436 -7.22 1.98 7.20
C GLN A 436 -7.22 3.22 6.29
N SER A 437 -6.18 3.43 5.49
CA SER A 437 -5.99 4.63 4.66
C SER A 437 -5.65 4.35 3.19
N ILE A 438 -5.53 3.08 2.80
CA ILE A 438 -5.23 2.64 1.45
C ILE A 438 -6.33 1.63 1.04
N PRO A 439 -7.29 2.03 0.19
CA PRO A 439 -8.53 1.29 -0.02
C PRO A 439 -8.37 -0.10 -0.67
N ASN A 440 -7.26 -0.32 -1.40
CA ASN A 440 -6.98 -1.59 -2.08
C ASN A 440 -6.05 -2.51 -1.26
N CYS A 441 -5.70 -2.10 -0.03
CA CYS A 441 -5.03 -2.95 0.95
C CYS A 441 -6.07 -3.62 1.84
N ILE A 442 -6.03 -4.94 1.95
CA ILE A 442 -6.90 -5.75 2.79
C ILE A 442 -6.06 -6.30 3.94
N ALA A 443 -6.39 -5.88 5.16
CA ALA A 443 -5.84 -6.44 6.38
C ALA A 443 -6.49 -7.81 6.67
N VAL A 444 -5.67 -8.85 6.84
CA VAL A 444 -6.14 -10.23 6.99
C VAL A 444 -5.76 -10.80 8.35
N GLY A 445 -6.78 -11.00 9.19
CA GLY A 445 -6.69 -11.74 10.45
C GLY A 445 -6.84 -13.25 10.29
N ALA A 446 -6.54 -13.99 11.36
CA ALA A 446 -6.59 -15.44 11.36
C ALA A 446 -7.79 -15.95 12.19
N ASP A 447 -8.45 -16.97 11.66
CA ASP A 447 -9.45 -17.77 12.36
C ASP A 447 -9.09 -19.26 12.39
N GLN A 448 -9.88 -20.01 13.15
CA GLN A 448 -9.74 -21.45 13.38
C GLN A 448 -11.09 -22.13 13.54
N PRO A 449 -11.19 -23.46 13.37
CA PRO A 449 -12.43 -24.18 13.57
C PRO A 449 -12.96 -23.98 14.99
N SER A 450 -14.26 -23.74 15.10
CA SER A 450 -14.93 -23.69 16.40
C SER A 450 -14.89 -25.05 17.09
N VAL A 451 -14.61 -25.06 18.38
CA VAL A 451 -14.68 -26.27 19.23
C VAL A 451 -16.11 -26.83 19.33
N ALA A 452 -17.13 -26.02 18.99
CA ALA A 452 -18.52 -26.47 18.89
C ALA A 452 -18.80 -27.29 17.62
N GLY A 453 -17.82 -27.44 16.73
CA GLY A 453 -17.91 -28.22 15.49
C GLY A 453 -18.68 -27.54 14.36
N THR A 454 -19.05 -26.26 14.51
CA THR A 454 -19.74 -25.47 13.48
C THR A 454 -19.14 -24.08 13.37
N GLY A 455 -18.77 -23.68 12.15
CA GLY A 455 -18.15 -22.39 11.80
C GLY A 455 -16.78 -22.16 12.42
N ALA A 456 -16.32 -20.90 12.37
CA ALA A 456 -14.99 -20.47 12.80
C ALA A 456 -15.03 -19.44 13.93
N VAL A 457 -13.93 -19.36 14.68
CA VAL A 457 -13.66 -18.33 15.69
C VAL A 457 -12.32 -17.67 15.40
N GLN A 458 -12.18 -16.40 15.73
CA GLN A 458 -10.91 -15.70 15.56
C GLN A 458 -9.83 -16.38 16.43
N SER A 459 -8.66 -16.62 15.85
CA SER A 459 -7.53 -17.17 16.59
C SER A 459 -7.00 -16.14 17.59
N SER A 460 -6.67 -16.59 18.80
CA SER A 460 -6.27 -15.71 19.89
C SER A 460 -4.99 -14.91 19.63
N PHE A 461 -4.14 -15.37 18.73
CA PHE A 461 -2.92 -14.68 18.31
C PHE A 461 -3.17 -13.62 17.24
N SER A 462 -4.31 -13.64 16.54
CA SER A 462 -4.61 -12.66 15.50
C SER A 462 -4.72 -11.28 16.15
N ALA A 463 -3.97 -10.30 15.66
CA ALA A 463 -4.24 -8.91 16.00
C ALA A 463 -5.68 -8.55 15.61
N LYS A 464 -6.27 -7.59 16.32
CA LYS A 464 -7.64 -7.11 16.12
C LYS A 464 -7.71 -5.98 15.12
N ALA A 465 -8.88 -5.70 14.56
CA ALA A 465 -9.09 -4.55 13.68
C ALA A 465 -8.88 -3.19 14.39
N GLY A 466 -9.14 -3.13 15.70
CA GLY A 466 -8.71 -2.07 16.61
C GLY A 466 -9.48 -0.74 16.55
N THR A 467 -10.49 -0.63 15.69
CA THR A 467 -11.28 0.60 15.54
C THR A 467 -12.75 0.31 15.26
N ALA A 468 -13.62 1.26 15.65
CA ALA A 468 -15.04 1.23 15.32
C ALA A 468 -15.32 1.69 13.87
N LEU A 469 -14.37 2.34 13.22
CA LEU A 469 -14.48 2.72 11.82
C LEU A 469 -14.16 1.53 10.93
N ALA A 470 -15.08 1.18 10.04
CA ALA A 470 -14.89 0.09 9.09
C ALA A 470 -13.86 0.45 8.02
N TYR A 471 -12.99 -0.50 7.70
CA TYR A 471 -12.01 -0.47 6.63
C TYR A 471 -11.81 -1.91 6.11
N PRO A 472 -11.10 -2.15 4.99
CA PRO A 472 -10.92 -3.50 4.48
C PRO A 472 -10.12 -4.39 5.45
N TYR A 473 -10.84 -5.03 6.37
CA TYR A 473 -10.34 -5.99 7.33
C TYR A 473 -11.26 -7.20 7.30
N VAL A 474 -10.69 -8.37 7.02
CA VAL A 474 -11.38 -9.67 7.06
C VAL A 474 -10.56 -10.63 7.91
N VAL A 475 -11.15 -11.76 8.27
CA VAL A 475 -10.38 -12.92 8.78
C VAL A 475 -10.48 -14.08 7.79
N ALA A 476 -9.49 -14.95 7.80
CA ALA A 476 -9.52 -16.18 7.02
C ALA A 476 -8.88 -17.32 7.83
N PRO A 477 -9.06 -18.59 7.43
CA PRO A 477 -8.41 -19.73 8.05
C PRO A 477 -6.90 -19.52 8.23
N GLY A 478 -6.46 -19.48 9.48
CA GLY A 478 -5.05 -19.31 9.84
C GLY A 478 -4.56 -20.32 10.86
N MET A 479 -5.42 -21.24 11.34
CA MET A 479 -5.00 -22.31 12.25
C MET A 479 -5.99 -23.50 12.29
N PRO A 480 -5.53 -24.76 12.14
CA PRO A 480 -4.29 -25.16 11.46
C PRO A 480 -4.49 -25.11 9.95
N VAL A 481 -3.56 -24.54 9.18
CA VAL A 481 -3.63 -24.60 7.72
C VAL A 481 -2.63 -25.62 7.20
N LYS A 482 -2.97 -26.32 6.11
CA LYS A 482 -2.17 -27.40 5.54
C LYS A 482 -1.48 -26.91 4.27
N GLY A 483 -0.16 -27.03 4.21
CA GLY A 483 0.69 -26.56 3.12
C GLY A 483 1.92 -27.45 2.92
N TYR A 484 2.79 -27.12 1.97
CA TYR A 484 4.06 -27.82 1.76
C TYR A 484 5.18 -27.22 2.60
N GLY A 485 6.01 -28.06 3.23
CA GLY A 485 7.32 -27.68 3.75
C GLY A 485 8.43 -27.83 2.70
N LEU A 486 9.65 -27.38 3.04
CA LEU A 486 10.84 -27.48 2.17
C LEU A 486 11.26 -28.91 1.81
N ASP A 487 10.78 -29.91 2.55
CA ASP A 487 11.02 -31.33 2.23
C ASP A 487 9.99 -31.90 1.23
N GLY A 488 9.10 -31.04 0.70
CA GLY A 488 8.02 -31.43 -0.19
C GLY A 488 6.88 -32.18 0.49
N THR A 489 6.91 -32.33 1.82
CA THR A 489 5.87 -33.03 2.58
C THR A 489 4.77 -32.07 3.04
N ALA A 490 3.57 -32.59 3.22
CA ALA A 490 2.46 -31.82 3.75
C ALA A 490 2.64 -31.58 5.26
N GLN A 491 2.52 -30.34 5.69
CA GLN A 491 2.64 -29.90 7.07
C GLN A 491 1.45 -29.03 7.46
N ASN A 492 1.22 -28.90 8.78
CA ASN A 492 0.22 -27.98 9.32
C ASN A 492 0.91 -26.82 10.04
N TRP A 493 0.67 -25.60 9.59
CA TRP A 493 1.19 -24.37 10.20
C TRP A 493 0.04 -23.51 10.73
N TRP A 494 0.40 -22.41 11.37
CA TRP A 494 -0.53 -21.44 11.92
C TRP A 494 0.04 -20.03 11.84
N GLY A 495 -0.84 -19.05 11.69
CA GLY A 495 -0.49 -17.64 11.65
C GLY A 495 -1.43 -16.83 10.77
N THR A 496 -1.42 -15.51 10.96
CA THR A 496 -2.03 -14.56 10.02
C THR A 496 -1.32 -14.59 8.66
N SER A 497 -0.06 -15.04 8.63
CA SER A 497 0.69 -15.37 7.42
C SER A 497 0.09 -16.49 6.58
N MET A 498 -0.70 -17.40 7.17
CA MET A 498 -1.43 -18.46 6.45
C MET A 498 -2.83 -18.00 6.02
N ALA A 499 -3.41 -17.02 6.74
CA ALA A 499 -4.70 -16.45 6.39
C ALA A 499 -4.60 -15.50 5.17
N SER A 500 -3.59 -14.63 5.14
CA SER A 500 -3.35 -13.67 4.03
C SER A 500 -3.32 -14.30 2.63
N PRO A 501 -2.56 -15.39 2.36
CA PRO A 501 -2.49 -16.01 1.05
C PRO A 501 -3.84 -16.56 0.57
N LEU A 502 -4.71 -17.02 1.48
CA LEU A 502 -6.04 -17.50 1.12
C LEU A 502 -6.93 -16.37 0.60
N VAL A 503 -6.87 -15.18 1.20
CA VAL A 503 -7.59 -13.99 0.69
C VAL A 503 -6.99 -13.49 -0.62
N ALA A 504 -5.66 -13.58 -0.79
CA ALA A 504 -5.01 -13.28 -2.06
C ALA A 504 -5.48 -14.24 -3.18
N ALA A 505 -5.64 -15.53 -2.86
CA ALA A 505 -6.19 -16.51 -3.77
C ALA A 505 -7.68 -16.28 -4.07
N GLU A 506 -8.48 -15.89 -3.08
CA GLU A 506 -9.88 -15.47 -3.27
C GLU A 506 -9.96 -14.31 -4.29
N ALA A 507 -9.18 -13.25 -4.08
CA ALA A 507 -9.11 -12.12 -5.00
C ALA A 507 -8.72 -12.57 -6.43
N ALA A 508 -7.78 -13.51 -6.54
CA ALA A 508 -7.38 -14.05 -7.83
C ALA A 508 -8.49 -14.88 -8.51
N ILE A 509 -9.27 -15.64 -7.75
CA ILE A 509 -10.39 -16.40 -8.30
C ILE A 509 -11.49 -15.46 -8.79
N LEU A 510 -11.84 -14.42 -8.02
CA LEU A 510 -12.81 -13.40 -8.41
C LEU A 510 -12.37 -12.65 -9.68
N LEU A 511 -11.10 -12.27 -9.78
CA LEU A 511 -10.53 -11.65 -10.99
C LEU A 511 -10.51 -12.60 -12.18
N SER A 512 -10.32 -13.91 -11.97
CA SER A 512 -10.41 -14.90 -13.06
C SER A 512 -11.84 -15.04 -13.58
N ALA A 513 -12.84 -14.84 -12.72
CA ALA A 513 -14.25 -14.87 -13.07
C ALA A 513 -14.72 -13.60 -13.78
N GLN A 514 -14.25 -12.45 -13.31
CA GLN A 514 -14.50 -11.16 -13.94
C GLN A 514 -13.21 -10.34 -14.05
N PRO A 515 -12.44 -10.48 -15.15
CA PRO A 515 -11.24 -9.67 -15.34
C PRO A 515 -11.51 -8.16 -15.46
N SER A 516 -12.78 -7.69 -15.45
CA SER A 516 -13.08 -6.24 -15.40
C SER A 516 -12.77 -5.62 -14.09
N LEU A 517 -12.90 -6.45 -13.05
CA LEU A 517 -13.65 -6.03 -11.90
C LEU A 517 -12.97 -4.79 -11.35
N PRO A 518 -13.67 -3.64 -11.28
CA PRO A 518 -13.09 -2.45 -10.70
C PRO A 518 -12.57 -2.80 -9.31
N VAL A 519 -11.38 -2.31 -8.98
CA VAL A 519 -10.62 -2.78 -7.82
C VAL A 519 -11.36 -2.45 -6.53
N ASP A 520 -12.01 -1.29 -6.49
CA ASP A 520 -12.94 -0.91 -5.42
C ASP A 520 -14.10 -1.91 -5.30
N GLN A 521 -14.71 -2.31 -6.41
CA GLN A 521 -15.77 -3.32 -6.40
C GLN A 521 -15.26 -4.69 -5.95
N LEU A 522 -14.05 -5.11 -6.36
CA LEU A 522 -13.44 -6.37 -5.92
C LEU A 522 -13.22 -6.38 -4.40
N VAL A 523 -12.70 -5.29 -3.83
CA VAL A 523 -12.56 -5.16 -2.37
C VAL A 523 -13.94 -5.23 -1.71
N GLN A 524 -14.94 -4.53 -2.25
CA GLN A 524 -16.31 -4.58 -1.74
C GLN A 524 -16.91 -5.99 -1.81
N ASP A 525 -16.67 -6.74 -2.88
CA ASP A 525 -17.18 -8.10 -3.05
C ASP A 525 -16.53 -9.08 -2.05
N ILE A 526 -15.23 -8.93 -1.77
CA ILE A 526 -14.54 -9.70 -0.73
C ILE A 526 -15.09 -9.35 0.66
N VAL A 527 -15.11 -8.07 1.02
CA VAL A 527 -15.52 -7.64 2.38
C VAL A 527 -17.01 -7.83 2.64
N HIS A 528 -17.86 -7.75 1.62
CA HIS A 528 -19.30 -8.02 1.77
C HIS A 528 -19.67 -9.48 1.56
N GLY A 529 -18.78 -10.26 0.95
CA GLY A 529 -18.89 -11.71 0.83
C GLY A 529 -18.77 -12.42 2.17
N THR A 530 -18.19 -11.80 3.20
CA THR A 530 -17.85 -12.48 4.45
C THR A 530 -19.03 -13.08 5.22
N VAL A 531 -18.69 -14.00 6.13
CA VAL A 531 -19.61 -14.62 7.10
C VAL A 531 -19.24 -14.26 8.54
N ALA A 532 -20.24 -14.20 9.40
CA ALA A 532 -20.02 -13.95 10.82
C ALA A 532 -19.34 -15.15 11.50
N LEU A 533 -18.45 -14.86 12.45
CA LEU A 533 -17.80 -15.88 13.28
C LEU A 533 -18.77 -16.47 14.32
N VAL A 534 -18.64 -17.78 14.58
CA VAL A 534 -19.50 -18.53 15.52
C VAL A 534 -18.97 -18.38 16.94
N GLY A 535 -19.43 -17.35 17.64
CA GLY A 535 -19.03 -17.01 19.01
C GLY A 535 -19.45 -15.61 19.45
N VAL A 536 -20.07 -14.87 18.54
CA VAL A 536 -20.53 -13.50 18.74
C VAL A 536 -22.00 -13.56 19.12
N ALA A 537 -22.33 -13.28 20.37
CA ALA A 537 -23.71 -12.94 20.70
C ALA A 537 -24.10 -11.73 19.83
N PRO A 538 -25.24 -11.75 19.11
CA PRO A 538 -25.69 -10.56 18.39
C PRO A 538 -25.78 -9.43 19.41
N ALA A 539 -25.18 -8.29 19.10
CA ALA A 539 -25.42 -7.06 19.86
C ALA A 539 -26.91 -6.74 19.76
N THR A 540 -27.73 -7.29 20.66
CA THR A 540 -29.13 -6.89 20.82
C THR A 540 -29.12 -5.54 21.50
N SER A 541 -29.09 -4.47 20.70
CA SER A 541 -29.55 -3.17 21.16
C SER A 541 -31.08 -3.17 21.26
N HIS A 542 -31.57 -3.62 22.42
CA HIS A 542 -32.84 -3.14 22.98
C HIS A 542 -32.61 -2.86 24.47
N GLY A 543 -32.44 -1.57 24.75
CA GLY A 543 -32.32 -0.94 26.05
C GLY A 543 -32.16 0.56 25.84
#